data_AF-A0AA39VCS1-F1
#
_entry.id   AF-A0AA39VCS1-F1
#
_cell.length_a   1.000
_cell.length_b   1.000
_cell.length_c   1.000
_cell.angle_alpha   90.00
_cell.angle_beta   90.00
_cell.angle_gamma   90.00
#
_symmetry.space_group_name_H-M   'P 1'
#
loop_
_entity.id
_entity.type
_entity.pdbx_description
1 polymer ?
#
loop_
_entity_poly.entity_id
_entity_poly.type
_entity_poly.pdbx_seq_one_letter_code
_entity_poly.pdbx_strand_id
1 'polypeptide(L)'
;MASKTVAKDIITLRGSAAIVSEFFEWLESGKLQRVVLVIMSKATGEVLERWNFSIETDSEVVEKGVSREKSDKEIMREIQAIMRQIASSITYLPCLDDSCVFDVLAYTDTDIAVPFTWIESDPKLIANPQMVKLHSFDTKIHKVDTLVSYKNDEWDEE
;
A
#
# COMPACT_ATOMS: atom_id res chain seq x y z
N MET A 1 31.15 1.08 8.64
CA MET A 1 30.40 2.16 7.97
C MET A 1 28.93 1.86 8.12
N ALA A 2 28.22 2.61 8.97
CA ALA A 2 26.79 2.43 9.17
C ALA A 2 26.04 3.05 7.97
N SER A 3 25.28 2.24 7.26
CA SER A 3 24.39 2.72 6.19
C SER A 3 23.30 3.56 6.85
N LYS A 4 23.24 4.86 6.53
CA LYS A 4 22.14 5.74 6.93
C LYS A 4 20.90 5.30 6.15
N THR A 5 19.97 4.64 6.82
CA THR A 5 18.61 4.51 6.33
C THR A 5 18.01 5.91 6.26
N VAL A 6 17.73 6.39 5.04
CA VAL A 6 16.98 7.63 4.84
C VAL A 6 15.60 7.41 5.44
N ALA A 7 15.27 8.16 6.49
CA ALA A 7 13.95 8.13 7.11
C ALA A 7 12.94 8.57 6.05
N LYS A 8 11.99 7.69 5.72
CA LYS A 8 10.84 8.01 4.88
C LYS A 8 9.70 8.38 5.82
N ASP A 9 9.09 9.53 5.61
CA ASP A 9 7.98 9.98 6.45
C ASP A 9 6.74 9.10 6.19
N ILE A 10 6.15 8.58 7.26
CA ILE A 10 5.01 7.66 7.23
C ILE A 10 3.81 8.43 7.78
N ILE A 11 2.71 8.43 7.04
CA ILE A 11 1.58 9.29 7.32
C ILE A 11 0.27 8.47 7.31
N THR A 12 -0.63 8.67 8.29
CA THR A 12 -1.95 8.01 8.45
C THR A 12 -3.10 9.02 8.40
N LEU A 13 -4.29 8.59 7.95
CA LEU A 13 -5.48 9.44 7.85
C LEU A 13 -6.73 8.86 8.55
N ARG A 14 -7.59 9.74 9.09
CA ARG A 14 -8.97 9.42 9.50
C ARG A 14 -9.93 9.74 8.35
N GLY A 15 -10.59 8.70 7.81
CA GLY A 15 -11.18 8.62 6.47
C GLY A 15 -11.92 9.83 5.87
N SER A 16 -11.65 10.10 4.59
CA SER A 16 -12.54 10.84 3.69
C SER A 16 -12.17 10.62 2.21
N ALA A 17 -13.06 10.97 1.27
CA ALA A 17 -12.86 10.90 -0.18
C ALA A 17 -11.68 11.75 -0.70
N ALA A 18 -11.13 12.65 0.13
CA ALA A 18 -9.94 13.44 -0.19
C ALA A 18 -8.69 12.57 -0.44
N ILE A 19 -8.62 11.38 0.17
CA ILE A 19 -7.47 10.48 0.06
C ILE A 19 -7.14 10.13 -1.39
N VAL A 20 -8.18 9.92 -2.20
CA VAL A 20 -8.01 9.51 -3.59
C VAL A 20 -7.45 10.67 -4.40
N SER A 21 -7.91 11.89 -4.14
CA SER A 21 -7.40 13.10 -4.81
C SER A 21 -5.93 13.36 -4.46
N GLU A 22 -5.57 13.22 -3.19
CA GLU A 22 -4.19 13.42 -2.72
C GLU A 22 -3.26 12.32 -3.27
N PHE A 23 -3.73 11.07 -3.35
CA PHE A 23 -2.99 10.00 -4.01
C PHE A 23 -2.76 10.27 -5.49
N PHE A 24 -3.77 10.77 -6.21
CA PHE A 24 -3.60 11.14 -7.61
C PHE A 24 -2.53 12.22 -7.79
N GLU A 25 -2.54 13.27 -6.97
CA GLU A 25 -1.54 14.33 -7.01
C GLU A 25 -0.11 13.79 -6.75
N TRP A 26 0.05 12.91 -5.76
CA TRP A 26 1.35 12.31 -5.44
C TRP A 26 1.80 11.28 -6.47
N LEU A 27 0.88 10.57 -7.13
CA LEU A 27 1.18 9.67 -8.24
C LEU A 27 1.64 10.45 -9.48
N GLU A 28 0.92 11.50 -9.86
CA GLU A 28 1.25 12.35 -11.00
C GLU A 28 2.62 13.03 -10.85
N SER A 29 2.93 13.48 -9.63
CA SER A 29 4.24 14.05 -9.31
C SER A 29 5.33 12.99 -9.06
N GLY A 30 5.00 11.70 -9.11
CA GLY A 30 5.93 10.60 -8.91
C GLY A 30 6.45 10.43 -7.49
N LYS A 31 5.86 11.13 -6.51
CA LYS A 31 6.35 11.18 -5.14
C LYS A 31 5.71 10.16 -4.19
N LEU A 32 4.64 9.47 -4.62
CA LEU A 32 4.05 8.36 -3.86
C LEU A 32 4.83 7.07 -4.12
N GLN A 33 5.48 6.55 -3.08
CA GLN A 33 6.30 5.34 -3.20
C GLN A 33 5.58 4.08 -2.73
N ARG A 34 4.65 4.21 -1.78
CA ARG A 34 3.92 3.08 -1.21
C ARG A 34 2.61 3.52 -0.57
N VAL A 35 1.58 2.70 -0.74
CA VAL A 35 0.35 2.74 0.05
C VAL A 35 0.26 1.48 0.87
N VAL A 36 -0.09 1.58 2.16
CA VAL A 36 -0.28 0.43 3.04
C VAL A 36 -1.66 0.48 3.66
N LEU A 37 -2.49 -0.53 3.42
CA LEU A 37 -3.73 -0.73 4.15
C LEU A 37 -3.44 -1.64 5.35
N VAL A 38 -3.72 -1.16 6.54
CA VAL A 38 -3.49 -1.86 7.80
C VAL A 38 -4.85 -2.21 8.38
N ILE A 39 -5.07 -3.48 8.70
CA ILE A 39 -6.27 -3.98 9.37
C ILE A 39 -5.87 -4.38 10.79
N MET A 40 -6.59 -3.86 11.77
CA MET A 40 -6.28 -4.03 13.19
C MET A 40 -7.52 -4.46 13.97
N SER A 41 -7.34 -5.25 15.02
CA SER A 41 -8.40 -5.55 15.97
C SER A 41 -8.84 -4.26 16.67
N LYS A 42 -10.13 -3.99 16.67
CA LYS A 42 -10.71 -2.84 17.37
C LYS A 42 -10.56 -2.95 18.89
N ALA A 43 -10.52 -4.16 19.42
CA ALA A 43 -10.47 -4.41 20.86
C ALA A 43 -9.06 -4.21 21.43
N THR A 44 -8.04 -4.73 20.73
CA THR A 44 -6.65 -4.75 21.22
C THR A 44 -5.77 -3.70 20.55
N GLY A 45 -6.15 -3.21 19.37
CA GLY A 45 -5.29 -2.38 18.51
C GLY A 45 -4.17 -3.17 17.82
N GLU A 46 -4.17 -4.50 17.93
CA GLU A 46 -3.19 -5.37 17.30
C GLU A 46 -3.36 -5.39 15.78
N VAL A 47 -2.26 -5.36 15.03
CA VAL A 47 -2.26 -5.44 13.57
C VAL A 47 -2.42 -6.90 13.14
N LEU A 48 -3.51 -7.19 12.42
CA LEU A 48 -3.87 -8.54 11.95
C LEU A 48 -3.43 -8.75 10.51
N GLU A 49 -3.68 -7.75 9.65
CA GLU A 49 -3.28 -7.78 8.24
C GLU A 49 -2.65 -6.45 7.81
N ARG A 50 -1.71 -6.54 6.88
CA ARG A 50 -1.00 -5.40 6.32
C ARG A 50 -0.78 -5.61 4.83
N TRP A 51 -1.53 -4.88 4.05
CA TRP A 51 -1.51 -4.91 2.59
C TRP A 51 -0.61 -3.79 2.07
N ASN A 52 0.55 -4.17 1.55
CA ASN A 52 1.56 -3.25 1.08
C ASN A 52 1.54 -3.18 -0.44
N PHE A 53 1.24 -1.99 -0.96
CA PHE A 53 1.26 -1.66 -2.38
C PHE A 53 2.48 -0.77 -2.64
N SER A 54 3.56 -1.37 -3.12
CA SER A 54 4.78 -0.65 -3.51
C SER A 54 4.61 -0.11 -4.92
N ILE A 55 4.92 1.16 -5.12
CA ILE A 55 4.72 1.88 -6.37
C ILE A 55 6.07 2.34 -6.89
N GLU A 56 6.38 1.92 -8.11
CA GLU A 56 7.54 2.37 -8.88
C GLU A 56 7.01 3.24 -10.03
N THR A 57 7.40 4.51 -10.05
CA THR A 57 7.01 5.46 -11.10
C THR A 57 8.17 5.69 -12.07
N ASP A 58 7.90 5.65 -13.37
CA ASP A 58 8.87 5.97 -14.42
C ASP A 58 9.22 7.48 -14.36
N SER A 59 10.43 7.77 -13.89
CA SER A 59 10.94 9.15 -13.78
C SER A 59 11.04 9.85 -15.13
N GLU A 60 11.17 9.14 -16.26
CA GLU A 60 11.20 9.79 -17.57
C GLU A 60 9.84 10.38 -17.95
N VAL A 61 8.75 9.77 -17.48
CA VAL A 61 7.40 10.29 -17.70
C VAL A 61 7.21 11.57 -16.89
N VAL A 62 7.65 11.58 -15.63
CA VAL A 62 7.50 12.72 -14.71
C VAL A 62 8.45 13.87 -15.06
N GLU A 63 9.74 13.60 -15.30
CA GLU A 63 10.77 14.64 -15.50
C GLU A 63 10.86 15.14 -16.95
N LYS A 64 10.70 14.24 -17.93
CA LYS A 64 10.92 14.54 -19.35
C LYS A 64 9.60 14.61 -20.14
N GLY A 65 8.46 14.33 -19.51
CA GLY A 65 7.15 14.35 -20.16
C GLY A 65 7.00 13.27 -21.25
N VAL A 66 7.75 12.17 -21.15
CA VAL A 66 7.66 11.07 -22.13
C VAL A 66 6.26 10.45 -22.07
N SER A 67 5.56 10.41 -23.20
CA SER A 67 4.26 9.73 -23.28
C SER A 67 4.45 8.21 -23.41
N ARG A 68 3.85 7.45 -22.49
CA ARG A 68 3.76 5.99 -22.58
C ARG A 68 2.32 5.62 -22.89
N GLU A 69 2.10 4.95 -24.01
CA GLU A 69 0.75 4.52 -24.40
C GLU A 69 0.51 3.06 -24.06
N LYS A 70 -0.63 2.80 -23.45
CA LYS A 70 -1.22 1.48 -23.22
C LYS A 70 -2.72 1.61 -23.46
N SER A 71 -3.34 0.63 -24.12
CA SER A 71 -4.76 0.76 -24.43
C SER A 71 -5.61 0.62 -23.16
N ASP A 72 -6.71 1.38 -23.08
CA ASP A 72 -7.68 1.26 -21.97
C ASP A 72 -8.14 -0.19 -21.76
N LYS A 73 -8.26 -0.95 -22.86
CA LYS A 73 -8.65 -2.36 -22.82
C LYS A 73 -7.62 -3.24 -22.09
N GLU A 74 -6.34 -2.98 -22.30
CA GLU A 74 -5.26 -3.69 -21.59
C GLU A 74 -5.21 -3.27 -20.12
N ILE A 75 -5.32 -1.97 -19.84
CA ILE A 75 -5.37 -1.43 -18.47
C ILE A 75 -6.54 -2.04 -17.69
N MET A 76 -7.75 -2.02 -18.25
CA MET A 76 -8.94 -2.61 -17.61
C MET A 76 -8.80 -4.12 -17.38
N ARG A 77 -8.18 -4.86 -18.30
CA ARG A 77 -7.94 -6.30 -18.10
C ARG A 77 -7.00 -6.57 -16.93
N GLU A 78 -5.95 -5.77 -16.79
CA GLU A 78 -5.01 -5.88 -15.68
C GLU A 78 -5.67 -5.52 -14.35
N ILE A 79 -6.43 -4.41 -14.31
CA ILE A 79 -7.25 -4.03 -13.14
C ILE A 79 -8.16 -5.19 -12.73
N GLN A 80 -8.89 -5.78 -13.68
CA GLN A 80 -9.76 -6.93 -13.40
C GLN A 80 -8.99 -8.15 -12.91
N ALA A 81 -7.79 -8.42 -13.44
CA ALA A 81 -6.96 -9.54 -12.99
C ALA A 81 -6.50 -9.34 -11.55
N ILE A 82 -6.10 -8.12 -11.18
CA ILE A 82 -5.73 -7.77 -9.81
C ILE A 82 -6.92 -7.91 -8.86
N MET A 83 -8.10 -7.40 -9.23
CA MET A 83 -9.30 -7.52 -8.40
C MET A 83 -9.69 -8.98 -8.17
N ARG A 84 -9.58 -9.83 -9.19
CA ARG A 84 -9.76 -11.29 -9.03
C ARG A 84 -8.70 -11.91 -8.14
N GLN A 85 -7.45 -11.43 -8.24
CA GLN A 85 -6.37 -11.93 -7.41
C GLN A 85 -6.55 -11.56 -5.93
N ILE A 86 -6.93 -10.32 -5.64
CA ILE A 86 -7.28 -9.87 -4.29
C ILE A 86 -8.47 -10.68 -3.76
N ALA A 87 -9.51 -10.89 -4.56
CA ALA A 87 -10.65 -11.71 -4.16
C ALA A 87 -10.22 -13.17 -3.90
N SER A 88 -9.31 -13.72 -4.72
CA SER A 88 -8.77 -15.06 -4.51
C SER A 88 -7.88 -15.13 -3.28
N SER A 89 -7.24 -14.04 -2.87
CA SER A 89 -6.34 -14.07 -1.72
C SER A 89 -7.04 -14.26 -0.40
N ILE A 90 -8.29 -13.80 -0.32
CA ILE A 90 -9.14 -13.99 0.86
C ILE A 90 -9.30 -15.48 1.21
N THR A 91 -9.18 -16.42 0.26
CA THR A 91 -9.40 -17.84 0.55
C THR A 91 -8.26 -18.50 1.34
N TYR A 92 -7.09 -17.86 1.41
CA TYR A 92 -5.92 -18.39 2.12
C TYR A 92 -5.41 -17.47 3.23
N LEU A 93 -6.12 -16.38 3.51
CA LEU A 93 -5.88 -15.54 4.68
C LEU A 93 -6.72 -16.06 5.87
N PRO A 94 -6.22 -15.97 7.11
CA PRO A 94 -7.00 -16.31 8.29
C PRO A 94 -8.32 -15.53 8.35
N CYS A 95 -9.38 -16.16 8.87
CA CYS A 95 -10.63 -15.47 9.12
C CYS A 95 -10.46 -14.46 10.25
N LEU A 96 -10.88 -13.21 10.02
CA LEU A 96 -10.92 -12.18 11.05
C LEU A 96 -12.26 -12.27 11.80
N ASP A 97 -12.25 -12.92 12.96
CA ASP A 97 -13.47 -13.17 13.76
C ASP A 97 -13.89 -11.97 14.61
N ASP A 98 -12.98 -11.01 14.83
CA ASP A 98 -13.21 -9.81 15.64
C ASP A 98 -13.59 -8.57 14.83
N SER A 99 -14.23 -7.61 15.50
CA SER A 99 -14.45 -6.29 14.91
C SER A 99 -13.10 -5.64 14.59
N CYS A 100 -12.90 -5.33 13.32
CA CYS A 100 -11.68 -4.69 12.84
C CYS A 100 -11.89 -3.21 12.53
N VAL A 101 -10.81 -2.45 12.63
CA VAL A 101 -10.67 -1.10 12.07
C VAL A 101 -9.55 -1.13 11.03
N PHE A 102 -9.58 -0.20 10.08
CA PHE A 102 -8.50 -0.07 9.11
C PHE A 102 -7.91 1.33 9.13
N ASP A 103 -6.61 1.40 8.87
CA ASP A 103 -5.87 2.63 8.61
C ASP A 103 -5.16 2.53 7.26
N VAL A 104 -4.97 3.68 6.61
CA VAL A 104 -4.22 3.79 5.36
C VAL A 104 -2.96 4.61 5.62
N LEU A 105 -1.80 4.02 5.33
CA LEU A 105 -0.52 4.69 5.38
C LEU A 105 -0.08 5.08 3.97
N ALA A 106 0.45 6.29 3.82
CA ALA A 106 1.17 6.70 2.62
C ALA A 106 2.65 6.90 2.95
N TYR A 107 3.52 6.41 2.07
CA TYR A 107 4.95 6.69 2.11
C TYR A 107 5.28 7.55 0.91
N THR A 108 5.72 8.75 1.18
CA THR A 108 6.05 9.75 0.17
C THR A 108 7.53 10.11 0.24
N ASP A 109 7.99 10.91 -0.73
CA ASP A 109 9.26 11.61 -0.60
C ASP A 109 9.23 12.59 0.59
N THR A 110 10.40 12.81 1.18
CA THR A 110 10.60 13.66 2.37
C THR A 110 10.43 15.16 2.10
N ASP A 111 10.22 15.54 0.84
CA ASP A 111 10.10 16.94 0.41
C ASP A 111 8.64 17.38 0.22
N ILE A 112 7.66 16.52 0.54
CA ILE A 112 6.24 16.84 0.45
C ILE A 112 5.78 17.50 1.74
N ALA A 113 5.06 18.63 1.59
CA ALA A 113 4.32 19.20 2.70
C ALA A 113 3.14 18.29 3.07
N VAL A 114 3.14 17.76 4.29
CA VAL A 114 2.07 16.89 4.79
C VAL A 114 0.76 17.70 4.83
N PRO A 115 -0.29 17.28 4.10
CA PRO A 115 -1.58 17.96 4.17
C PRO A 115 -2.19 17.85 5.57
N PHE A 116 -3.03 18.82 5.97
CA PHE A 116 -3.64 18.84 7.31
C PHE A 116 -4.58 17.64 7.60
N THR A 117 -5.03 16.95 6.55
CA THR A 117 -5.86 15.74 6.60
C THR A 117 -5.08 14.51 7.08
N TRP A 118 -3.76 14.60 7.06
CA TRP A 118 -2.81 13.54 7.27
C TRP A 118 -1.96 13.82 8.52
N ILE A 119 -1.60 12.76 9.25
CA ILE A 119 -0.74 12.85 10.44
C ILE A 119 0.41 11.85 10.36
N GLU A 120 1.58 12.19 10.90
CA GLU A 120 2.68 11.24 11.01
C GLU A 120 2.27 10.01 11.85
N SER A 121 2.79 8.85 11.48
CA SER A 121 2.41 7.56 12.07
C SER A 121 3.57 6.59 12.17
N ASP A 122 3.45 5.62 13.07
CA ASP A 122 4.30 4.46 13.10
C ASP A 122 4.02 3.53 11.88
N PRO A 123 4.96 2.62 11.52
CA PRO A 123 4.83 1.76 10.35
C PRO A 123 3.80 0.62 10.46
N LYS A 124 3.21 0.42 11.65
CA LYS A 124 2.22 -0.63 11.97
C LYS A 124 2.63 -2.01 11.49
N LEU A 125 3.79 -2.46 11.96
CA LEU A 125 4.36 -3.76 11.57
C LEU A 125 3.70 -4.90 12.36
N ILE A 126 3.57 -6.05 11.70
CA ILE A 126 3.15 -7.31 12.32
C ILE A 126 4.42 -8.04 12.79
N ALA A 127 4.40 -8.60 14.00
CA ALA A 127 5.48 -9.44 14.50
C ALA A 127 5.40 -10.84 13.87
N ASN A 128 6.53 -11.37 13.39
CA ASN A 128 6.62 -12.70 12.75
C ASN A 128 5.51 -13.00 11.71
N PRO A 129 5.29 -12.13 10.71
CA PRO A 129 4.18 -12.31 9.79
C PRO A 129 4.41 -13.45 8.81
N GLN A 130 3.33 -14.10 8.39
CA GLN A 130 3.32 -14.79 7.11
C GLN A 130 3.13 -13.77 6.00
N MET A 131 3.78 -14.02 4.86
CA MET A 131 3.81 -13.08 3.74
C MET A 131 3.46 -13.77 2.43
N VAL A 132 2.55 -13.15 1.67
CA VAL A 132 2.17 -13.60 0.33
C VAL A 132 2.38 -12.46 -0.64
N LYS A 133 3.23 -12.68 -1.65
CA LYS A 133 3.42 -11.75 -2.75
C LYS A 133 2.39 -12.02 -3.84
N LEU A 134 1.61 -11.00 -4.20
CA LEU A 134 0.68 -11.05 -5.32
C LEU A 134 1.36 -10.59 -6.61
N HIS A 135 0.67 -10.76 -7.74
CA HIS A 135 1.23 -10.40 -9.04
C HIS A 135 1.30 -8.89 -9.16
N SER A 136 2.41 -8.39 -9.69
CA SER A 136 2.57 -6.98 -10.00
C SER A 136 1.78 -6.59 -11.25
N PHE A 137 1.37 -5.34 -11.37
CA PHE A 137 0.86 -4.79 -12.62
C PHE A 137 1.62 -3.55 -13.03
N ASP A 138 1.56 -3.18 -14.31
CA ASP A 138 2.39 -2.14 -14.88
C ASP A 138 1.64 -1.36 -15.95
N THR A 139 1.33 -0.09 -15.70
CA THR A 139 0.66 0.80 -16.67
C THR A 139 1.61 1.38 -17.73
N LYS A 140 2.89 1.00 -17.70
CA LYS A 140 4.07 1.61 -18.36
C LYS A 140 4.52 2.94 -17.75
N ILE A 141 3.76 3.46 -16.78
CA ILE A 141 4.08 4.67 -16.03
C ILE A 141 4.29 4.30 -14.57
N HIS A 142 3.34 3.55 -14.00
CA HIS A 142 3.42 3.04 -12.64
C HIS A 142 3.41 1.53 -12.68
N LYS A 143 4.42 0.94 -12.03
CA LYS A 143 4.45 -0.46 -11.70
C LYS A 143 4.11 -0.62 -10.22
N VAL A 144 3.16 -1.50 -9.92
CA VAL A 144 2.68 -1.72 -8.56
C VAL A 144 2.90 -3.16 -8.17
N ASP A 145 3.70 -3.37 -7.13
CA ASP A 145 3.94 -4.66 -6.48
C ASP A 145 3.07 -4.75 -5.22
N THR A 146 2.39 -5.89 -5.02
CA THR A 146 1.54 -6.09 -3.84
C THR A 146 2.08 -7.22 -2.96
N LEU A 147 2.19 -6.94 -1.66
CA LEU A 147 2.61 -7.89 -0.63
C LEU A 147 1.62 -7.84 0.53
N VAL A 148 1.01 -8.98 0.85
CA VAL A 148 0.12 -9.12 2.01
C VAL A 148 0.93 -9.75 3.13
N SER A 149 0.95 -9.11 4.29
CA SER A 149 1.49 -9.68 5.53
C SER A 149 0.32 -9.91 6.48
N TYR A 150 0.22 -11.07 7.09
CA TYR A 150 -0.84 -11.39 8.05
C TYR A 150 -0.26 -12.13 9.25
N LYS A 151 -0.94 -11.97 10.39
CA LYS A 151 -0.61 -12.70 11.62
C LYS A 151 -0.98 -14.17 11.45
N ASN A 152 -0.09 -15.06 11.87
CA ASN A 152 -0.38 -16.50 11.91
C ASN A 152 -0.79 -16.89 13.32
N ASP A 153 -2.08 -17.14 13.53
CA ASP A 153 -2.60 -17.51 14.85
C ASP A 153 -2.23 -18.96 15.25
N GLU A 154 -1.79 -19.79 14.29
CA GLU A 154 -1.45 -21.20 14.54
C GLU A 154 -0.16 -21.42 15.37
N TRP A 155 0.57 -20.37 15.72
CA TRP A 155 1.79 -20.46 16.55
C TRP A 155 1.60 -20.04 18.01
N ASP A 156 0.42 -19.56 18.39
CA ASP A 156 0.11 -19.19 19.77
C ASP A 156 -0.43 -20.39 20.61
N GLU A 157 -0.45 -21.60 20.04
CA GLU A 157 -0.88 -22.85 20.71
C GLU A 157 0.26 -23.74 21.27
N GLU A 158 1.50 -23.24 21.43
CA GLU A 158 2.60 -23.95 22.14
C GLU A 158 2.86 -23.45 23.58
#